data_AF-A0A1V0DK20-F1
#
_entry.id   AF-A0A1V0DK20-F1
#
_cell.length_a   1.000
_cell.length_b   1.000
_cell.length_c   1.000
_cell.angle_alpha   90.00
_cell.angle_beta   90.00
_cell.angle_gamma   90.00
#
_symmetry.space_group_name_H-M   'P 1'
#
loop_
_entity.id
_entity.type
_entity.pdbx_description
1 polymer ?
#
loop_
_entity_poly.entity_id
_entity_poly.type
_entity_poly.pdbx_seq_one_letter_code
_entity_poly.pdbx_strand_id
1 'polypeptide(L)'
;WFEHNYPGWYDKYGKWWERYSEYSVRNGHKPIAFEPGADYEYPHRCWSCMVPCLIREDMVEDEVDGQRRTYCSETCHWTDKVAFRPEYEGRPTPAMGQLTGKREWETLYHGMDVAEIMQELGYVRDDGKTLIAQPQ
;
A
#
# COMPACT_ATOMS: atom_id res chain seq x y z
N TRP A 1 -3.35 14.65 -22.36
CA TRP A 1 -2.76 13.31 -22.58
C TRP A 1 -3.61 12.20 -21.96
N PHE A 2 -3.92 12.24 -20.65
CA PHE A 2 -4.71 11.18 -19.99
C PHE A 2 -6.07 10.93 -20.63
N GLU A 3 -6.94 11.94 -20.71
CA GLU A 3 -8.29 11.77 -21.30
C GLU A 3 -8.27 11.28 -22.75
N HIS A 4 -7.24 11.65 -23.51
CA HIS A 4 -7.07 11.19 -24.90
C HIS A 4 -6.74 9.70 -24.99
N ASN A 5 -5.88 9.18 -24.11
CA ASN A 5 -5.45 7.78 -24.12
C ASN A 5 -6.36 6.87 -23.27
N TYR A 6 -7.08 7.46 -22.33
CA TYR A 6 -7.97 6.78 -21.40
C TYR A 6 -9.28 7.59 -21.29
N PRO A 7 -10.19 7.48 -22.27
CA PRO A 7 -11.47 8.20 -22.22
C PRO A 7 -12.25 7.87 -20.93
N GLY A 8 -12.74 8.91 -20.24
CA GLY A 8 -13.39 8.81 -18.93
C GLY A 8 -12.42 8.90 -17.74
N TRP A 9 -11.11 9.07 -17.98
CA TRP A 9 -10.13 9.24 -16.91
C TRP A 9 -10.41 10.48 -16.06
N TYR A 10 -10.75 11.61 -16.69
CA TYR A 10 -11.01 12.85 -15.96
C TYR A 10 -12.28 12.73 -15.10
N ASP A 11 -13.33 12.10 -15.62
CA ASP A 11 -14.56 11.88 -14.87
C ASP A 11 -14.34 11.02 -13.63
N LYS A 12 -13.44 10.02 -13.73
CA LYS A 12 -13.12 9.12 -12.62
C LYS A 12 -12.08 9.69 -11.64
N TYR A 13 -11.02 10.32 -12.12
CA TYR A 13 -9.85 10.70 -11.32
C TYR A 13 -9.55 12.21 -11.29
N GLY A 14 -10.09 12.99 -12.22
CA GLY A 14 -9.76 14.40 -12.41
C GLY A 14 -10.02 15.25 -11.16
N LYS A 15 -11.23 15.11 -10.58
CA LYS A 15 -11.61 15.83 -9.36
C LYS A 15 -10.69 15.55 -8.17
N TRP A 16 -10.19 14.31 -8.05
CA TRP A 16 -9.25 13.96 -7.00
C TRP A 16 -7.92 14.72 -7.17
N TRP A 17 -7.39 14.78 -8.40
CA TRP A 17 -6.14 15.50 -8.69
C TRP A 17 -6.29 17.01 -8.57
N GLU A 18 -7.44 17.58 -8.94
CA GLU A 18 -7.70 19.01 -8.74
C GLU A 18 -7.70 19.37 -7.25
N ARG A 19 -8.36 18.57 -6.41
CA ARG A 19 -8.30 18.75 -4.95
C ARG A 19 -6.91 18.50 -4.40
N TYR A 20 -6.19 17.50 -4.91
CA TYR A 20 -4.80 17.23 -4.52
C TYR A 20 -3.90 18.44 -4.80
N SER A 21 -4.16 19.19 -5.88
CA SER A 21 -3.38 20.38 -6.23
C SER A 21 -3.52 21.51 -5.20
N GLU A 22 -4.64 21.58 -4.46
CA GLU A 22 -4.81 22.55 -3.36
C GLU A 22 -3.77 22.32 -2.25
N TYR A 23 -3.32 21.08 -2.06
CA TYR A 23 -2.31 20.70 -1.08
C TYR A 23 -0.86 20.80 -1.59
N SER A 24 -0.65 21.24 -2.83
CA SER A 24 0.69 21.32 -3.44
C SER A 24 1.47 22.59 -3.05
N VAL A 25 0.93 23.43 -2.16
CA VAL A 25 1.59 24.66 -1.70
C VAL A 25 2.86 24.31 -0.94
N ARG A 26 4.01 24.81 -1.41
CA ARG A 26 5.31 24.60 -0.78
C ARG A 26 5.31 25.03 0.68
N ASN A 27 5.66 24.09 1.57
CA ASN A 27 5.66 24.26 3.03
C ASN A 27 4.29 24.70 3.61
N GLY A 28 3.19 24.52 2.88
CA GLY A 28 1.85 24.92 3.31
C GLY A 28 1.04 23.80 3.98
N HIS A 29 1.39 22.55 3.70
CA HIS A 29 0.59 21.38 4.07
C HIS A 29 1.44 20.23 4.60
N LYS A 30 0.79 19.34 5.36
CA LYS A 30 1.38 18.08 5.78
C LYS A 30 1.34 17.08 4.61
N PRO A 31 2.07 15.94 4.68
CA PRO A 31 1.82 14.84 3.76
C PRO A 31 0.33 14.46 3.78
N ILE A 32 -0.24 14.10 2.63
CA ILE A 32 -1.69 13.91 2.48
C ILE A 32 -2.29 12.93 3.49
N ALA A 33 -1.55 11.89 3.87
CA ALA A 33 -1.96 10.90 4.87
C ALA A 33 -2.16 11.50 6.29
N PHE A 34 -1.65 12.71 6.53
CA PHE A 34 -1.71 13.41 7.82
C PHE A 34 -2.41 14.78 7.71
N GLU A 35 -3.00 15.08 6.56
CA GLU A 35 -3.68 16.35 6.31
C GLU A 35 -5.16 16.22 6.73
N PRO A 36 -5.63 16.92 7.79
CA PRO A 36 -6.96 16.70 8.34
C PRO A 36 -8.12 16.91 7.36
N GLY A 37 -7.95 17.80 6.38
CA GLY A 37 -8.96 18.08 5.36
C GLY A 37 -8.96 17.14 4.15
N ALA A 38 -7.97 16.25 4.05
CA ALA A 38 -7.81 15.36 2.91
C ALA A 38 -8.67 14.11 2.97
N ASP A 39 -9.20 13.77 4.17
CA ASP A 39 -10.01 12.55 4.41
C ASP A 39 -9.35 11.29 3.81
N TYR A 40 -8.03 11.21 3.96
CA TYR A 40 -7.23 10.17 3.33
C TYR A 40 -7.29 8.89 4.16
N GLU A 41 -7.92 7.87 3.58
CA GLU A 41 -7.93 6.50 4.09
C GLU A 41 -6.65 5.79 3.65
N TYR A 42 -5.78 5.43 4.59
CA TYR A 42 -4.57 4.68 4.27
C TYR A 42 -4.94 3.29 3.77
N PRO A 43 -4.57 2.90 2.53
CA PRO A 43 -5.07 1.69 1.92
C PRO A 43 -4.50 0.44 2.61
N HIS A 44 -5.33 -0.60 2.70
CA HIS A 44 -4.86 -1.94 3.05
C HIS A 44 -3.85 -2.44 2.01
N ARG A 45 -2.98 -3.35 2.42
CA ARG A 45 -1.91 -3.89 1.57
C ARG A 45 -2.21 -5.33 1.19
N CYS A 46 -2.02 -5.67 -0.08
CA CYS A 46 -2.17 -7.03 -0.54
C CYS A 46 -1.06 -7.92 0.05
N TRP A 47 -1.43 -8.98 0.76
CA TRP A 47 -0.49 -9.92 1.35
C TRP A 47 0.44 -10.58 0.32
N SER A 48 -0.11 -10.84 -0.87
CA SER A 48 0.57 -11.58 -1.93
C SER A 48 1.61 -10.72 -2.66
N CYS A 49 1.19 -9.58 -3.20
CA CYS A 49 2.03 -8.74 -4.08
C CYS A 49 2.60 -7.48 -3.42
N MET A 50 2.21 -7.18 -2.17
CA MET A 50 2.63 -6.00 -1.39
C MET A 50 2.20 -4.63 -1.96
N VAL A 51 1.39 -4.63 -3.03
CA VAL A 51 0.77 -3.42 -3.60
C VAL A 51 -0.45 -3.03 -2.75
N PRO A 52 -0.75 -1.73 -2.59
CA PRO A 52 -1.98 -1.28 -1.96
C PRO A 52 -3.25 -1.79 -2.67
N CYS A 53 -4.27 -2.17 -1.90
CA CYS A 53 -5.59 -2.58 -2.38
C CYS A 53 -6.40 -1.33 -2.76
N LEU A 54 -6.13 -0.77 -3.93
CA LEU A 54 -6.70 0.52 -4.38
C LEU A 54 -8.12 0.42 -4.97
N ILE A 55 -8.53 -0.77 -5.41
CA ILE A 55 -9.86 -1.01 -5.99
C ILE A 55 -10.65 -1.80 -4.96
N ARG A 56 -11.67 -1.16 -4.36
CA ARG A 56 -12.44 -1.74 -3.25
C ARG A 56 -13.26 -2.95 -3.70
N GLU A 57 -13.75 -2.91 -4.93
CA GLU A 57 -14.57 -3.96 -5.54
C GLU A 57 -13.80 -5.26 -5.78
N ASP A 58 -12.48 -5.16 -5.97
CA ASP A 58 -11.60 -6.32 -6.19
C ASP A 58 -10.97 -6.83 -4.89
N MET A 59 -11.19 -6.12 -3.77
CA MET A 59 -10.57 -6.44 -2.49
C MET A 59 -11.18 -7.70 -1.89
N VAL A 60 -10.31 -8.65 -1.52
CA VAL A 60 -10.70 -9.86 -0.78
C VAL A 60 -10.11 -9.78 0.61
N GLU A 61 -10.88 -10.14 1.62
CA GLU A 61 -10.46 -10.27 3.01
C GLU A 61 -10.65 -11.72 3.46
N ASP A 62 -9.66 -12.30 4.12
CA ASP A 62 -9.74 -13.68 4.61
C ASP A 62 -8.80 -13.92 5.79
N GLU A 63 -9.10 -14.93 6.59
CA GLU A 63 -8.17 -15.48 7.57
C GLU A 63 -7.45 -16.69 6.95
N VAL A 64 -6.13 -16.59 6.83
CA VAL A 64 -5.28 -17.64 6.26
C VAL A 64 -4.14 -17.89 7.23
N ASP A 65 -3.95 -19.17 7.58
CA ASP A 65 -2.95 -19.62 8.56
C ASP A 65 -3.04 -18.89 9.92
N GLY A 66 -4.28 -18.57 10.36
CA GLY A 66 -4.56 -17.87 11.62
C GLY A 66 -4.27 -16.36 11.59
N GLN A 67 -4.04 -15.78 10.42
CA GLN A 67 -3.79 -14.36 10.24
C GLN A 67 -4.85 -13.73 9.33
N ARG A 68 -5.46 -12.62 9.78
CA ARG A 68 -6.30 -11.77 8.93
C ARG A 68 -5.44 -11.08 7.88
N ARG A 69 -5.82 -11.23 6.61
CA ARG A 69 -5.08 -10.73 5.44
C ARG A 69 -6.04 -10.06 4.46
N THR A 70 -5.52 -9.09 3.72
CA THR A 70 -6.22 -8.48 2.59
C THR A 70 -5.50 -8.77 1.28
N TYR A 71 -6.25 -8.80 0.18
CA TYR A 71 -5.74 -9.08 -1.17
C TYR A 71 -6.36 -8.12 -2.17
N CYS A 72 -5.57 -7.64 -3.12
CA CYS A 72 -6.04 -6.72 -4.15
C CYS A 72 -6.80 -7.39 -5.30
N SER A 73 -6.89 -8.73 -5.30
CA SER A 73 -7.66 -9.52 -6.27
C SER A 73 -7.86 -10.96 -5.81
N GLU A 74 -8.85 -11.64 -6.36
CA GLU A 74 -9.08 -13.08 -6.18
C GLU A 74 -7.85 -13.92 -6.54
N THR A 75 -7.12 -13.54 -7.59
CA THR A 75 -5.89 -14.26 -7.99
C THR A 75 -4.80 -14.12 -6.94
N CYS A 76 -4.66 -12.94 -6.33
CA CYS A 76 -3.70 -12.76 -5.22
C CYS A 76 -4.09 -13.61 -4.02
N HIS A 77 -5.37 -13.64 -3.68
CA HIS A 77 -5.91 -14.48 -2.61
C HIS A 77 -5.67 -15.97 -2.88
N TRP A 78 -6.03 -16.46 -4.06
CA TRP A 78 -5.80 -17.86 -4.47
C TRP A 78 -4.31 -18.23 -4.43
N THR A 79 -3.44 -17.31 -4.86
CA THR A 79 -1.98 -17.54 -4.86
C THR A 79 -1.50 -17.82 -3.45
N ASP A 80 -1.87 -16.97 -2.49
CA ASP A 80 -1.48 -17.17 -1.09
C ASP A 80 -2.21 -18.36 -0.47
N LYS A 81 -3.54 -18.48 -0.58
CA LYS A 81 -4.34 -19.46 0.16
C LYS A 81 -4.20 -20.89 -0.37
N VAL A 82 -3.99 -21.05 -1.68
CA VAL A 82 -4.06 -22.36 -2.37
C VAL A 82 -2.76 -22.70 -3.09
N ALA A 83 -2.25 -21.81 -3.94
CA ALA A 83 -1.15 -22.16 -4.84
C ALA A 83 0.19 -22.30 -4.10
N PHE A 84 0.51 -21.37 -3.20
CA PHE A 84 1.78 -21.33 -2.49
C PHE A 84 1.69 -22.16 -1.21
N ARG A 85 1.55 -23.47 -1.41
CA ARG A 85 1.48 -24.48 -0.35
C ARG A 85 2.62 -25.50 -0.53
N PRO A 86 2.92 -26.33 0.49
CA PRO A 86 3.92 -27.39 0.35
C PRO A 86 3.59 -28.42 -0.74
N GLU A 87 2.30 -28.58 -1.02
CA GLU A 87 1.76 -29.43 -2.08
C GLU A 87 0.67 -28.68 -2.84
N TYR A 88 0.65 -28.81 -4.17
CA TYR A 88 -0.36 -28.25 -5.05
C TYR A 88 -0.77 -29.31 -6.09
N GLU A 89 -2.07 -29.59 -6.20
CA GLU A 89 -2.63 -30.59 -7.13
C GLU A 89 -1.91 -31.96 -7.09
N GLY A 90 -1.59 -32.45 -5.88
CA GLY A 90 -0.93 -33.76 -5.71
C GLY A 90 0.58 -33.74 -5.93
N ARG A 91 1.19 -32.56 -6.16
CA ARG A 91 2.62 -32.42 -6.45
C ARG A 91 3.33 -31.60 -5.38
N PRO A 92 4.50 -32.03 -4.89
CA PRO A 92 5.30 -31.22 -3.98
C PRO A 92 5.81 -29.97 -4.70
N THR A 93 5.74 -28.83 -4.03
CA THR A 93 6.06 -27.51 -4.60
C THR A 93 7.13 -26.79 -3.78
N PRO A 94 8.36 -27.36 -3.67
CA PRO A 94 9.41 -26.85 -2.79
C PRO A 94 9.91 -25.45 -3.17
N ALA A 95 9.67 -25.01 -4.40
CA ALA A 95 10.03 -23.68 -4.90
C ALA A 95 8.92 -22.63 -4.70
N MET A 96 7.66 -23.05 -4.45
CA MET A 96 6.56 -22.13 -4.15
C MET A 96 6.47 -22.00 -2.62
N GLY A 97 7.29 -21.11 -2.07
CA GLY A 97 7.29 -20.85 -0.63
C GLY A 97 6.00 -20.18 -0.16
N GLN A 98 5.51 -20.57 1.02
CA GLN A 98 4.42 -19.85 1.69
C GLN A 98 4.83 -18.41 1.98
N LEU A 99 3.89 -17.48 1.80
CA LEU A 99 4.09 -16.08 2.12
C LEU A 99 3.91 -15.87 3.62
N THR A 100 5.02 -15.94 4.35
CA THR A 100 5.05 -15.86 5.81
C THR A 100 5.86 -14.67 6.30
N GLY A 101 5.87 -14.48 7.63
CA GLY A 101 6.67 -13.46 8.30
C GLY A 101 5.98 -12.10 8.40
N LYS A 102 6.74 -11.11 8.88
CA LYS A 102 6.30 -9.72 8.96
C LYS A 102 6.55 -9.05 7.61
N ARG A 103 5.49 -8.86 6.84
CA ARG A 103 5.57 -8.35 5.46
C ARG A 103 5.15 -6.89 5.36
N GLU A 104 4.02 -6.59 5.97
CA GLU A 104 3.35 -5.29 5.89
C GLU A 104 4.03 -4.25 6.78
N TRP A 105 4.16 -3.03 6.24
CA TRP A 105 4.67 -1.88 6.98
C TRP A 105 3.81 -1.59 8.21
N GLU A 106 2.50 -1.72 8.02
CA GLU A 106 1.45 -1.43 8.98
C GLU A 106 1.49 -2.42 10.16
N THR A 107 1.87 -3.68 9.88
CA THR A 107 2.10 -4.70 10.90
C THR A 107 3.43 -4.51 11.63
N LEU A 108 4.48 -4.08 10.93
CA LEU A 108 5.82 -3.89 11.50
C LEU A 108 5.89 -2.71 12.47
N TYR A 109 5.27 -1.59 12.10
CA TYR A 109 5.39 -0.33 12.82
C TYR A 109 4.09 0.11 13.50
N HIS A 110 3.21 -0.85 13.80
CA HIS A 110 1.94 -0.57 14.44
C HIS A 110 2.14 0.17 15.77
N GLY A 111 1.49 1.33 15.93
CA GLY A 111 1.55 2.15 17.14
C GLY A 111 2.82 2.99 17.31
N MET A 112 3.73 3.00 16.33
CA MET A 112 4.94 3.83 16.35
C MET A 112 4.70 5.19 15.69
N ASP A 113 5.46 6.21 16.11
CA ASP A 113 5.44 7.52 15.48
C ASP A 113 6.22 7.50 14.15
N VAL A 114 5.64 8.08 13.10
CA VAL A 114 6.25 8.06 11.76
C VAL A 114 7.59 8.77 11.71
N ALA A 115 7.78 9.86 12.46
CA ALA A 115 9.05 10.59 12.47
C ALA A 115 10.15 9.82 13.18
N GLU A 116 9.81 9.02 14.19
CA GLU A 116 10.74 8.08 14.83
C GLU A 116 11.17 6.99 13.86
N ILE A 117 10.22 6.37 13.14
CA ILE A 117 10.54 5.35 12.13
C ILE A 117 11.46 5.90 11.04
N MET A 118 11.17 7.11 10.54
CA MET A 118 11.99 7.75 9.50
C MET A 118 13.42 8.02 9.97
N GLN A 119 13.62 8.39 11.24
CA GLN A 119 14.95 8.57 11.82
C GLN A 119 15.67 7.23 12.02
N GLU A 120 14.99 6.23 12.60
CA GLU A 120 15.56 4.91 12.88
C GLU A 120 16.03 4.20 11.60
N LEU A 121 15.23 4.29 10.53
CA LEU A 121 15.57 3.70 9.23
C LEU A 121 16.54 4.55 8.40
N GLY A 122 16.94 5.73 8.89
CA GLY A 122 17.88 6.60 8.20
C GLY A 122 17.31 7.28 6.95
N TYR A 123 16.00 7.52 6.90
CA TYR A 123 15.34 8.25 5.81
C TYR A 123 15.45 9.78 5.92
N VAL A 124 16.52 10.24 6.57
CA VAL A 124 16.91 11.64 6.72
C VAL A 124 18.27 11.86 6.04
N ARG A 125 18.49 13.07 5.55
CA ARG A 125 19.78 13.51 4.98
C ARG A 125 20.84 13.64 6.08
N ASP A 126 22.07 13.93 5.68
CA ASP A 126 23.23 14.09 6.58
C ASP A 126 23.05 15.15 7.68
N ASP A 127 22.09 16.08 7.53
CA ASP A 127 21.76 17.07 8.56
C ASP A 127 20.90 16.52 9.70
N GLY A 128 20.53 15.23 9.63
CA GLY A 128 19.80 14.49 10.66
C GLY A 128 18.32 14.87 10.81
N LYS A 129 17.78 15.74 9.94
CA LYS A 129 16.41 16.26 10.09
C LYS A 129 15.65 16.45 8.79
N THR A 130 16.34 16.67 7.67
CA THR A 130 15.68 16.85 6.39
C THR A 130 15.35 15.49 5.81
N LEU A 131 14.07 15.21 5.54
CA LEU A 131 13.66 13.95 4.90
C LEU A 131 14.30 13.80 3.52
N ILE A 132 14.72 12.57 3.19
CA ILE A 132 15.20 12.24 1.84
C ILE A 132 14.06 12.40 0.83
N ALA A 133 12.90 11.80 1.13
CA ALA A 133 11.69 11.96 0.34
C ALA A 133 11.18 13.39 0.43
N GLN A 134 10.92 14.01 -0.72
CA GLN A 134 10.35 15.35 -0.84
C GLN A 134 9.23 15.32 -1.89
N PRO A 135 8.13 16.04 -1.68
CA PRO A 135 7.02 16.09 -2.64
C PRO A 135 7.32 16.98 -3.87
N GLN A 136 8.47 17.66 -3.90
CA GLN A 136 8.95 18.53 -4.98
C GLN A 136 10.46 18.79 -4.88
#